data_AF-A0A971XWH7-F1
#
_entry.id   AF-A0A971XWH7-F1
#
_cell.length_a   1.000
_cell.length_b   1.000
_cell.length_c   1.000
_cell.angle_alpha   90.00
_cell.angle_beta   90.00
_cell.angle_gamma   90.00
#
_symmetry.space_group_name_H-M   'P 1'
#
loop_
_entity.id
_entity.type
_entity.pdbx_description
1 polymer ?
#
loop_
_entity_poly.entity_id
_entity_poly.type
_entity_poly.pdbx_seq_one_letter_code
_entity_poly.pdbx_strand_id
1 'polypeptide(L)'
;MLLGRLYVVGDTVMAGESIGVRQARIGGREVGEVLINGQVVLRVRTSAGGLSPFQRAAIIAGRLAACSGGAYRPDSILPDVINGNNAVSWRGELIITVDAAHAKLNYTTQYLLAKVWANNMRRAFGCEPVPSEYVLDNGNPEVITAFCTASWYGDGFNGRVTASGETFDSSALTAAHRYLPFGTQVRVTNLHNGKSVVVTINDRGPYVEGRIIDLSKGAAAALGMKEQGIGPVKLEVMGPGRVI
;
A
#
# COMPACT_ATOMS: atom_id res chain seq x y z
N MET A 1 -26.76 -13.34 2.71
CA MET A 1 -26.71 -14.09 3.99
C MET A 1 -25.28 -14.61 4.10
N LEU A 2 -24.41 -14.26 5.05
CA LEU A 2 -24.51 -13.57 6.34
C LEU A 2 -23.60 -12.32 6.33
N LEU A 3 -24.09 -11.18 6.82
CA LEU A 3 -23.21 -10.14 7.38
C LEU A 3 -23.37 -10.26 8.89
N GLY A 4 -22.27 -10.52 9.61
CA GLY A 4 -22.22 -10.29 11.05
C GLY A 4 -22.69 -8.87 11.35
N ARG A 5 -23.29 -8.66 12.53
CA ARG A 5 -23.73 -7.32 12.93
C ARG A 5 -22.51 -6.40 12.95
N LEU A 6 -22.48 -5.40 12.07
CA LEU A 6 -21.51 -4.33 12.14
C LEU A 6 -21.69 -3.59 13.47
N TYR A 7 -20.60 -3.26 14.15
CA TYR A 7 -20.60 -2.46 15.38
C TYR A 7 -19.46 -1.44 15.35
N VAL A 8 -19.47 -0.45 16.23
CA VAL A 8 -18.48 0.64 16.22
C VAL A 8 -17.56 0.51 17.44
N VAL A 9 -16.25 0.64 17.22
CA VAL A 9 -15.21 0.74 18.26
C VAL A 9 -14.35 1.96 17.96
N GLY A 10 -14.49 3.02 18.77
CA GLY A 10 -13.90 4.32 18.48
C GLY A 10 -14.41 4.86 17.13
N ASP A 11 -13.48 5.26 16.25
CA ASP A 11 -13.79 5.74 14.89
C ASP A 11 -13.82 4.63 13.83
N THR A 12 -13.81 3.35 14.25
CA THR A 12 -13.77 2.19 13.34
C THR A 12 -15.09 1.43 13.40
N VAL A 13 -15.63 1.11 12.22
CA VAL A 13 -16.76 0.18 12.08
C VAL A 13 -16.21 -1.23 11.92
N MET A 14 -16.52 -2.12 12.84
CA MET A 14 -16.06 -3.50 12.88
C MET A 14 -16.98 -4.42 12.06
N ALA A 15 -16.38 -5.31 11.28
CA ALA A 15 -17.04 -6.39 10.54
C ALA A 15 -16.79 -7.78 11.15
N GLY A 16 -15.87 -7.88 12.11
CA GLY A 16 -15.56 -9.06 12.92
C GLY A 16 -14.63 -8.65 14.07
N GLU A 17 -14.16 -9.60 14.88
CA GLU A 17 -13.32 -9.29 16.07
C GLU A 17 -12.04 -8.53 15.70
N SER A 18 -11.42 -8.87 14.57
CA SER A 18 -10.15 -8.29 14.12
C SER A 18 -10.27 -7.39 12.89
N ILE A 19 -11.43 -7.32 12.23
CA ILE A 19 -11.57 -6.70 10.91
C ILE A 19 -12.49 -5.51 11.01
N GLY A 20 -12.04 -4.37 10.48
CA GLY A 20 -12.80 -3.13 10.53
C GLY A 20 -12.60 -2.23 9.32
N VAL A 21 -13.33 -1.13 9.30
CA VAL A 21 -13.23 -0.07 8.31
C VAL A 21 -13.22 1.29 9.01
N ARG A 22 -12.38 2.19 8.52
CA ARG A 22 -12.28 3.58 8.99
C ARG A 22 -12.42 4.53 7.81
N GLN A 23 -13.14 5.62 8.01
CA GLN A 23 -13.14 6.74 7.07
C GLN A 23 -11.93 7.64 7.35
N ALA A 24 -11.13 7.90 6.33
CA ALA A 24 -9.97 8.78 6.41
C ALA A 24 -10.03 9.86 5.33
N ARG A 25 -9.15 10.86 5.43
CA ARG A 25 -8.92 11.84 4.36
C ARG A 25 -7.44 11.86 3.98
N ILE A 26 -7.16 11.77 2.68
CA ILE A 26 -5.80 11.89 2.14
C ILE A 26 -5.81 12.97 1.06
N GLY A 27 -5.00 14.02 1.23
CA GLY A 27 -5.00 15.17 0.32
C GLY A 27 -6.38 15.82 0.18
N GLY A 28 -7.13 15.89 1.29
CA GLY A 28 -8.48 16.44 1.30
C GLY A 28 -9.57 15.56 0.66
N ARG A 29 -9.26 14.35 0.17
CA ARG A 29 -10.25 13.43 -0.43
C ARG A 29 -10.62 12.31 0.53
N GLU A 30 -11.87 11.86 0.49
CA GLU A 30 -12.32 10.69 1.26
C GLU A 30 -11.59 9.41 0.83
N VAL A 31 -11.21 8.61 1.81
CA VAL A 31 -10.60 7.30 1.64
C VAL A 31 -11.26 6.33 2.63
N GLY A 32 -11.66 5.16 2.14
CA GLY A 32 -12.05 4.04 3.00
C GLY A 32 -10.84 3.17 3.31
N GLU A 33 -10.46 3.06 4.57
CA GLU A 33 -9.37 2.18 5.02
C GLU A 33 -9.96 0.88 5.56
N VAL A 34 -9.47 -0.26 5.07
CA VAL A 34 -9.80 -1.57 5.68
C VAL A 34 -8.68 -1.94 6.63
N LEU A 35 -9.06 -2.38 7.83
CA LEU A 35 -8.17 -2.73 8.91
C LEU A 35 -8.28 -4.21 9.25
N ILE A 36 -7.15 -4.82 9.58
CA ILE A 36 -7.04 -6.18 10.13
C ILE A 36 -6.08 -6.08 11.32
N ASN A 37 -6.51 -6.50 12.51
CA ASN A 37 -5.75 -6.37 13.76
C ASN A 37 -5.23 -4.93 13.98
N GLY A 38 -6.05 -3.92 13.65
CA GLY A 38 -5.69 -2.50 13.75
C GLY A 38 -4.77 -1.98 12.64
N GLN A 39 -4.28 -2.84 11.74
CA GLN A 39 -3.37 -2.47 10.66
C GLN A 39 -4.15 -2.18 9.37
N VAL A 40 -3.85 -1.05 8.70
CA VAL A 40 -4.47 -0.71 7.42
C VAL A 40 -3.90 -1.59 6.31
N VAL A 41 -4.71 -2.51 5.79
CA VAL A 41 -4.28 -3.49 4.76
C VAL A 41 -4.56 -3.02 3.33
N LEU A 42 -5.58 -2.19 3.14
CA LEU A 42 -5.88 -1.55 1.86
C LEU A 42 -6.62 -0.23 2.04
N ARG A 43 -6.56 0.60 1.01
CA ARG A 43 -7.25 1.89 0.94
C ARG A 43 -8.06 1.97 -0.34
N VAL A 44 -9.37 2.06 -0.21
CA VAL A 44 -10.28 2.33 -1.31
C VAL A 44 -10.38 3.85 -1.50
N ARG A 45 -10.16 4.32 -2.72
CA ARG A 45 -10.05 5.76 -3.02
C ARG A 45 -10.98 6.22 -4.13
N THR A 46 -11.64 5.30 -4.82
CA THR A 46 -12.58 5.61 -5.89
C THR A 46 -14.01 5.29 -5.45
N SER A 47 -14.97 6.07 -5.91
CA SER A 47 -16.38 5.66 -5.89
C SER A 47 -16.64 4.70 -7.05
N ALA A 48 -17.51 3.72 -6.85
CA ALA A 48 -17.92 2.80 -7.91
C ALA A 48 -19.31 2.23 -7.60
N GLY A 49 -20.16 2.08 -8.63
CA GLY A 49 -21.51 1.53 -8.46
C GLY A 49 -22.40 2.33 -7.49
N GLY A 50 -22.23 3.66 -7.43
CA GLY A 50 -22.96 4.54 -6.51
C GLY A 50 -22.46 4.51 -5.06
N LEU A 51 -21.40 3.74 -4.76
CA LEU A 51 -20.85 3.62 -3.41
C LEU A 51 -19.66 4.54 -3.20
N SER A 52 -19.61 5.19 -2.03
CA SER A 52 -18.45 5.97 -1.59
C SER A 52 -17.23 5.08 -1.30
N PRO A 53 -16.01 5.64 -1.28
CA PRO A 53 -14.81 4.90 -0.87
C PRO A 53 -14.98 4.17 0.47
N PHE A 54 -15.59 4.82 1.47
CA PHE A 54 -15.86 4.20 2.77
C PHE A 54 -16.86 3.04 2.66
N GLN A 55 -17.98 3.22 1.95
CA GLN A 55 -18.99 2.16 1.79
C GLN A 55 -18.42 0.93 1.07
N ARG A 56 -17.58 1.15 0.06
CA ARG A 56 -16.86 0.06 -0.62
C ARG A 56 -15.91 -0.66 0.33
N ALA A 57 -15.16 0.07 1.14
CA ALA A 57 -14.28 -0.51 2.15
C ALA A 57 -15.06 -1.35 3.18
N ALA A 58 -16.28 -0.93 3.56
CA ALA A 58 -17.15 -1.70 4.43
C ALA A 58 -17.59 -3.04 3.80
N ILE A 59 -17.93 -3.06 2.51
CA ILE A 59 -18.24 -4.31 1.78
C ILE A 59 -17.04 -5.26 1.77
N ILE A 60 -15.83 -4.72 1.54
CA ILE A 60 -14.60 -5.51 1.54
C ILE A 60 -14.31 -6.08 2.93
N ALA A 61 -14.45 -5.27 3.99
CA ALA A 61 -14.32 -5.72 5.37
C ALA A 61 -15.32 -6.85 5.69
N GLY A 62 -16.58 -6.73 5.24
CA GLY A 62 -17.59 -7.79 5.39
C GLY A 62 -17.22 -9.09 4.69
N ARG A 63 -16.65 -9.03 3.47
CA ARG A 63 -16.16 -10.21 2.75
C ARG A 63 -14.99 -10.88 3.47
N LEU A 64 -14.03 -10.09 3.95
CA LEU A 64 -12.90 -10.59 4.73
C LEU A 64 -13.38 -11.28 6.02
N ALA A 65 -14.33 -10.68 6.74
CA ALA A 65 -14.91 -11.24 7.97
C ALA A 65 -15.69 -12.53 7.72
N ALA A 66 -16.45 -12.60 6.63
CA ALA A 66 -17.12 -13.82 6.22
C ALA A 66 -16.11 -14.94 5.90
N CYS A 67 -14.99 -14.61 5.26
CA CYS A 67 -13.94 -15.59 4.97
C CYS A 67 -13.21 -16.06 6.23
N SER A 68 -12.92 -15.15 7.16
CA SER A 68 -12.18 -15.43 8.39
C SER A 68 -12.98 -16.25 9.41
N GLY A 69 -14.32 -16.15 9.40
CA GLY A 69 -15.19 -16.95 10.27
C GLY A 69 -15.33 -18.43 9.87
N GLY A 70 -14.81 -18.83 8.71
CA GLY A 70 -14.77 -20.23 8.25
C GLY A 70 -13.45 -20.93 8.60
N ALA A 71 -13.01 -21.87 7.75
CA ALA A 71 -11.68 -22.48 7.88
C ALA A 71 -10.58 -21.42 7.69
N TYR A 72 -9.92 -21.03 8.78
CA TYR A 72 -8.89 -20.00 8.80
C TYR A 72 -7.68 -20.45 7.94
N ARG A 73 -7.54 -19.83 6.77
CA ARG A 73 -6.52 -20.12 5.75
C ARG A 73 -5.99 -18.82 5.12
N PRO A 74 -5.35 -17.92 5.89
CA PRO A 74 -4.85 -16.66 5.34
C PRO A 74 -3.84 -16.87 4.20
N ASP A 75 -3.21 -18.04 4.13
CA ASP A 75 -2.35 -18.50 3.05
C ASP A 75 -3.06 -18.70 1.69
N SER A 76 -4.39 -18.69 1.69
CA SER A 76 -5.21 -18.71 0.46
C SER A 76 -5.74 -17.34 0.05
N ILE A 77 -5.23 -16.27 0.67
CA ILE A 77 -5.40 -14.90 0.16
C ILE A 77 -4.36 -14.67 -0.92
N LEU A 78 -4.81 -14.49 -2.17
CA LEU A 78 -3.93 -14.43 -3.34
C LEU A 78 -4.39 -13.31 -4.26
N PRO A 79 -3.47 -12.69 -5.05
CA PRO A 79 -3.91 -12.04 -6.27
C PRO A 79 -4.60 -13.10 -7.15
N ASP A 80 -5.63 -12.69 -7.87
CA ASP A 80 -6.47 -13.56 -8.68
C ASP A 80 -7.01 -12.82 -9.91
N VAL A 81 -7.67 -13.54 -10.82
CA VAL A 81 -8.46 -12.98 -11.92
C VAL A 81 -9.88 -13.51 -11.84
N ILE A 82 -10.82 -12.64 -11.43
CA ILE A 82 -12.23 -13.00 -11.28
C ILE A 82 -13.04 -12.26 -12.36
N ASN A 83 -13.76 -13.02 -13.19
CA ASN A 83 -14.54 -12.49 -14.32
C ASN A 83 -13.72 -11.55 -15.23
N GLY A 84 -12.48 -11.94 -15.53
CA GLY A 84 -11.56 -11.16 -16.38
C GLY A 84 -10.95 -9.92 -15.71
N ASN A 85 -11.22 -9.68 -14.42
CA ASN A 85 -10.66 -8.56 -13.67
C ASN A 85 -9.62 -9.04 -12.67
N ASN A 86 -8.45 -8.38 -12.65
CA ASN A 86 -7.48 -8.54 -11.57
C ASN A 86 -8.15 -8.26 -10.23
N ALA A 87 -7.92 -9.13 -9.26
CA ALA A 87 -8.60 -9.11 -7.97
C ALA A 87 -7.69 -9.64 -6.85
N VAL A 88 -8.13 -9.46 -5.61
CA VAL A 88 -7.71 -10.29 -4.49
C VAL A 88 -8.85 -11.23 -4.16
N SER A 89 -8.54 -12.52 -4.01
CA SER A 89 -9.48 -13.53 -3.56
C SER A 89 -9.01 -14.16 -2.25
N TRP A 90 -9.93 -14.78 -1.51
CA TRP A 90 -9.62 -15.63 -0.36
C TRP A 90 -10.31 -16.98 -0.57
N ARG A 91 -9.52 -18.04 -0.84
CA ARG A 91 -10.03 -19.36 -1.28
C ARG A 91 -10.86 -19.25 -2.57
N GLY A 92 -10.47 -18.38 -3.50
CA GLY A 92 -11.20 -18.12 -4.75
C GLY A 92 -12.42 -17.21 -4.63
N GLU A 93 -12.86 -16.90 -3.41
CA GLU A 93 -13.95 -15.95 -3.17
C GLU A 93 -13.47 -14.51 -3.33
N LEU A 94 -14.22 -13.69 -4.07
CA LEU A 94 -13.85 -12.30 -4.34
C LEU A 94 -13.79 -11.47 -3.06
N ILE A 95 -12.62 -10.91 -2.76
CA ILE A 95 -12.47 -9.85 -1.76
C ILE A 95 -12.65 -8.48 -2.42
N ILE A 96 -11.81 -8.17 -3.41
CA ILE A 96 -11.83 -6.87 -4.10
C ILE A 96 -11.31 -7.01 -5.54
N THR A 97 -11.94 -6.33 -6.49
CA THR A 97 -11.39 -6.14 -7.85
C THR A 97 -10.49 -4.90 -7.89
N VAL A 98 -9.40 -4.98 -8.63
CA VAL A 98 -8.49 -3.87 -8.86
C VAL A 98 -8.81 -3.21 -10.19
N ASP A 99 -9.36 -1.99 -10.16
CA ASP A 99 -9.60 -1.20 -11.36
C ASP A 99 -8.33 -0.41 -11.79
N ALA A 100 -8.29 -0.01 -13.06
CA ALA A 100 -7.16 0.74 -13.62
C ALA A 100 -6.93 2.11 -12.96
N ALA A 101 -7.99 2.75 -12.44
CA ALA A 101 -7.87 4.03 -11.75
C ALA A 101 -7.14 3.87 -10.41
N HIS A 102 -7.45 2.81 -9.66
CA HIS A 102 -6.71 2.45 -8.45
C HIS A 102 -5.25 2.12 -8.76
N ALA A 103 -4.98 1.31 -9.78
CA ALA A 103 -3.62 0.97 -10.20
C ALA A 103 -2.82 2.24 -10.54
N LYS A 104 -3.38 3.14 -11.35
CA LYS A 104 -2.79 4.43 -11.72
C LYS A 104 -2.51 5.32 -10.51
N LEU A 105 -3.44 5.42 -9.56
CA LEU A 105 -3.22 6.21 -8.34
C LEU A 105 -2.07 5.67 -7.49
N ASN A 106 -1.78 4.38 -7.56
CA ASN A 106 -0.66 3.74 -6.85
C ASN A 106 0.59 3.60 -7.75
N TYR A 107 0.59 4.19 -8.96
CA TYR A 107 1.67 4.12 -9.95
C TYR A 107 2.17 2.69 -10.21
N THR A 108 1.22 1.76 -10.36
CA THR A 108 1.48 0.34 -10.54
C THR A 108 0.46 -0.30 -11.51
N THR A 109 0.62 -1.58 -11.83
CA THR A 109 -0.36 -2.36 -12.60
C THR A 109 -1.48 -2.88 -11.69
N GLN A 110 -2.61 -3.29 -12.28
CA GLN A 110 -3.72 -3.86 -11.51
C GLN A 110 -3.31 -5.16 -10.79
N TYR A 111 -2.54 -6.03 -11.46
CA TYR A 111 -2.01 -7.26 -10.89
C TYR A 111 -1.10 -6.98 -9.69
N LEU A 112 -0.13 -6.09 -9.85
CA LEU A 112 0.84 -5.81 -8.78
C LEU A 112 0.18 -5.13 -7.59
N LEU A 113 -0.83 -4.28 -7.81
CA LEU A 113 -1.64 -3.74 -6.72
C LEU A 113 -2.47 -4.82 -6.01
N ALA A 114 -3.01 -5.80 -6.74
CA ALA A 114 -3.66 -6.96 -6.14
C ALA A 114 -2.68 -7.74 -5.25
N LYS A 115 -1.47 -8.03 -5.74
CA LYS A 115 -0.44 -8.74 -4.98
C LYS A 115 -0.04 -7.97 -3.72
N VAL A 116 0.11 -6.65 -3.80
CA VAL A 116 0.36 -5.78 -2.63
C VAL A 116 -0.76 -5.91 -1.60
N TRP A 117 -2.02 -5.81 -2.01
CA TRP A 117 -3.16 -5.91 -1.10
C TRP A 117 -3.27 -7.30 -0.47
N ALA A 118 -3.07 -8.37 -1.26
CA ALA A 118 -3.03 -9.74 -0.75
C ALA A 118 -1.94 -9.90 0.33
N ASN A 119 -0.73 -9.42 0.06
CA ASN A 119 0.39 -9.50 1.00
C ASN A 119 0.16 -8.72 2.30
N ASN A 120 -0.44 -7.53 2.22
CA ASN A 120 -0.80 -6.78 3.42
C ASN A 120 -1.82 -7.54 4.27
N MET A 121 -2.84 -8.13 3.64
CA MET A 121 -3.85 -8.93 4.35
C MET A 121 -3.23 -10.18 4.99
N ARG A 122 -2.42 -10.94 4.25
CA ARG A 122 -1.72 -12.13 4.75
C ARG A 122 -0.90 -11.80 5.99
N ARG A 123 -0.06 -10.76 5.91
CA ARG A 123 0.78 -10.35 7.04
C ARG A 123 -0.03 -9.86 8.24
N ALA A 124 -1.09 -9.09 8.02
CA ALA A 124 -1.95 -8.66 9.11
C ALA A 124 -2.66 -9.84 9.80
N PHE A 125 -2.80 -10.97 9.12
CA PHE A 125 -3.25 -12.25 9.67
C PHE A 125 -2.11 -13.17 10.18
N GLY A 126 -0.87 -12.69 10.22
CA GLY A 126 0.29 -13.47 10.66
C GLY A 126 0.77 -14.53 9.66
N CYS A 127 0.45 -14.35 8.37
CA CYS A 127 0.81 -15.27 7.30
C CYS A 127 1.95 -14.70 6.44
N GLU A 128 2.84 -15.58 5.99
CA GLU A 128 3.89 -15.25 5.03
C GLU A 128 3.32 -14.65 3.74
N PRO A 129 4.04 -13.74 3.06
CA PRO A 129 3.63 -13.20 1.77
C PRO A 129 3.33 -14.29 0.72
N VAL A 130 2.59 -13.89 -0.31
CA VAL A 130 2.44 -14.64 -1.55
C VAL A 130 3.83 -14.97 -2.11
N PRO A 131 4.13 -16.25 -2.38
CA PRO A 131 5.43 -16.66 -2.90
C PRO A 131 5.82 -15.90 -4.19
N SER A 132 7.11 -15.66 -4.40
CA SER A 132 7.59 -14.88 -5.55
C SER A 132 7.34 -15.61 -6.88
N GLU A 133 7.30 -16.93 -6.86
CA GLU A 133 6.96 -17.80 -7.98
C GLU A 133 5.47 -17.71 -8.38
N TYR A 134 4.61 -17.16 -7.52
CA TYR A 134 3.20 -16.96 -7.84
C TYR A 134 3.03 -15.74 -8.73
N VAL A 135 2.84 -16.00 -10.04
CA VAL A 135 2.66 -14.99 -11.09
C VAL A 135 1.42 -15.33 -11.91
N LEU A 136 0.46 -14.40 -12.00
CA LEU A 136 -0.75 -14.56 -12.83
C LEU A 136 -0.58 -14.06 -14.28
N ASP A 137 0.44 -13.24 -14.54
CA ASP A 137 0.68 -12.58 -15.83
C ASP A 137 2.01 -13.05 -16.43
N ASN A 138 1.96 -14.00 -17.36
CA ASN A 138 2.97 -14.41 -18.37
C ASN A 138 4.47 -14.18 -18.09
N GLY A 139 4.92 -14.32 -16.84
CA GLY A 139 6.34 -14.28 -16.47
C GLY A 139 7.01 -12.90 -16.47
N ASN A 140 6.28 -11.79 -16.44
CA ASN A 140 6.94 -10.49 -16.25
C ASN A 140 7.41 -10.32 -14.80
N PRO A 141 8.70 -10.00 -14.55
CA PRO A 141 9.24 -9.92 -13.20
C PRO A 141 8.48 -8.87 -12.36
N GLU A 142 8.31 -9.18 -11.07
CA GLU A 142 7.50 -8.46 -10.06
C GLU A 142 7.87 -6.99 -9.80
N VAL A 143 8.82 -6.42 -10.54
CA VAL A 143 9.38 -5.09 -10.28
C VAL A 143 8.46 -4.02 -10.86
N ILE A 144 7.63 -3.40 -10.02
CA ILE A 144 6.87 -2.21 -10.40
C ILE A 144 7.86 -1.10 -10.74
N THR A 145 7.92 -0.72 -12.01
CA THR A 145 8.74 0.41 -12.47
C THR A 145 7.87 1.65 -12.64
N ALA A 146 8.22 2.75 -11.95
CA ALA A 146 7.59 4.06 -12.13
C ALA A 146 8.64 5.14 -12.37
N PHE A 147 8.40 6.04 -13.33
CA PHE A 147 9.24 7.21 -13.57
C PHE A 147 8.55 8.44 -12.99
N CYS A 148 9.27 9.20 -12.16
CA CYS A 148 8.64 10.25 -11.37
C CYS A 148 9.62 11.30 -10.84
N THR A 149 9.10 12.39 -10.29
CA THR A 149 9.91 13.36 -9.54
C THR A 149 9.98 12.97 -8.07
N ALA A 150 11.20 12.90 -7.53
CA ALA A 150 11.47 12.77 -6.10
C ALA A 150 11.89 14.11 -5.49
N SER A 151 11.72 14.24 -4.18
CA SER A 151 12.42 15.24 -3.37
C SER A 151 12.97 14.61 -2.09
N TRP A 152 13.43 15.41 -1.12
CA TRP A 152 13.88 14.92 0.18
C TRP A 152 13.50 15.84 1.35
N TYR A 153 13.42 15.28 2.55
CA TYR A 153 13.07 16.01 3.78
C TYR A 153 14.17 16.96 4.24
N GLY A 154 13.88 18.27 4.29
CA GLY A 154 14.78 19.27 4.87
C GLY A 154 15.07 19.07 6.36
N ASP A 155 15.99 19.87 6.91
CA ASP A 155 16.64 19.64 8.22
C ASP A 155 15.72 19.74 9.48
N GLY A 156 14.43 20.03 9.31
CA GLY A 156 13.48 20.23 10.42
C GLY A 156 12.62 19.02 10.83
N PHE A 157 12.75 17.88 10.15
CA PHE A 157 11.88 16.71 10.37
C PHE A 157 12.47 15.65 11.30
N ASN A 158 13.79 15.65 11.52
CA ASN A 158 14.48 14.65 12.32
C ASN A 158 13.89 14.54 13.73
N GLY A 159 13.62 13.32 14.20
CA GLY A 159 13.04 13.04 15.51
C GLY A 159 11.51 13.12 15.59
N ARG A 160 10.81 13.51 14.51
CA ARG A 160 9.34 13.51 14.48
C ARG A 160 8.79 12.09 14.27
N VAL A 161 7.59 11.82 14.77
CA VAL A 161 6.90 10.55 14.50
C VAL A 161 6.36 10.58 13.06
N THR A 162 6.73 9.57 12.27
CA THR A 162 6.24 9.34 10.91
C THR A 162 4.84 8.76 10.92
N ALA A 163 4.19 8.73 9.77
CA ALA A 163 2.87 8.10 9.63
C ALA A 163 2.87 6.58 9.86
N SER A 164 4.03 5.91 9.89
CA SER A 164 4.14 4.50 10.31
C SER A 164 4.15 4.31 11.84
N GLY A 165 4.36 5.39 12.61
CA GLY A 165 4.58 5.32 14.06
C GLY A 165 6.06 5.30 14.46
N GLU A 166 6.99 5.06 13.53
CA GLU A 166 8.42 5.16 13.78
C GLU A 166 8.89 6.61 13.94
N THR A 167 9.92 6.83 14.78
CA THR A 167 10.64 8.11 14.83
C THR A 167 11.49 8.29 13.57
N PHE A 168 11.33 9.41 12.88
CA PHE A 168 12.07 9.73 11.66
C PHE A 168 13.55 10.01 11.96
N ASP A 169 14.41 9.21 11.32
CA ASP A 169 15.86 9.43 11.26
C ASP A 169 16.24 9.92 9.85
N SER A 170 16.71 11.15 9.77
CA SER A 170 17.12 11.78 8.51
C SER A 170 18.33 11.11 7.85
N SER A 171 19.14 10.37 8.61
CA SER A 171 20.32 9.64 8.11
C SER A 171 20.00 8.24 7.60
N ALA A 172 18.86 7.66 8.02
CA ALA A 172 18.42 6.33 7.59
C ALA A 172 18.05 6.29 6.11
N LEU A 173 17.94 5.10 5.52
CA LEU A 173 17.51 4.91 4.12
C LEU A 173 15.99 4.70 4.05
N THR A 174 15.24 5.76 4.30
CA THR A 174 13.78 5.74 4.35
C THR A 174 13.18 6.74 3.37
N ALA A 175 11.88 6.60 3.10
CA ALA A 175 11.15 7.53 2.26
C ALA A 175 9.66 7.62 2.62
N ALA A 176 9.05 8.75 2.28
CA ALA A 176 7.63 8.94 2.23
C ALA A 176 7.10 8.57 0.85
N HIS A 177 6.04 7.77 0.83
CA HIS A 177 5.24 7.58 -0.37
C HIS A 177 3.77 7.64 0.01
N ARG A 178 2.96 8.28 -0.85
CA ARG A 178 1.55 8.55 -0.54
C ARG A 178 0.77 7.27 -0.27
N TYR A 179 1.12 6.20 -0.97
CA TYR A 179 0.23 5.05 -1.09
C TYR A 179 0.89 3.67 -0.96
N LEU A 180 2.22 3.59 -0.95
CA LEU A 180 2.89 2.30 -0.80
C LEU A 180 2.73 1.85 0.67
N PRO A 181 2.54 0.56 0.94
CA PRO A 181 2.51 0.05 2.30
C PRO A 181 3.78 0.44 3.05
N PHE A 182 3.67 0.58 4.37
CA PHE A 182 4.87 0.76 5.18
C PHE A 182 5.78 -0.48 5.09
N GLY A 183 7.07 -0.24 5.28
CA GLY A 183 8.18 -1.16 5.08
C GLY A 183 8.47 -1.54 3.62
N THR A 184 7.79 -0.96 2.63
CA THR A 184 8.03 -1.30 1.21
C THR A 184 9.44 -0.94 0.82
N GLN A 185 10.19 -1.92 0.30
CA GLN A 185 11.51 -1.66 -0.25
C GLN A 185 11.36 -1.19 -1.68
N VAL A 186 11.90 0.00 -1.95
CA VAL A 186 11.89 0.61 -3.27
C VAL A 186 13.33 0.91 -3.63
N ARG A 187 13.82 0.33 -4.73
CA ARG A 187 15.04 0.84 -5.35
C ARG A 187 14.70 2.12 -6.08
N VAL A 188 15.34 3.20 -5.70
CA VAL A 188 15.24 4.51 -6.32
C VAL A 188 16.50 4.69 -7.15
N THR A 189 16.36 5.08 -8.41
CA THR A 189 17.49 5.39 -9.30
C THR A 189 17.37 6.84 -9.76
N ASN A 190 18.40 7.65 -9.50
CA ASN A 190 18.47 9.02 -9.99
C ASN A 190 18.82 9.02 -11.49
N LEU A 191 17.93 9.57 -12.32
CA LEU A 191 18.08 9.51 -13.77
C LEU A 191 19.15 10.47 -14.31
N HIS A 192 19.60 11.46 -13.52
CA HIS A 192 20.66 12.36 -13.94
C HIS A 192 22.05 11.73 -13.89
N ASN A 193 22.27 10.78 -12.98
CA ASN A 193 23.61 10.23 -12.72
C ASN A 193 23.68 8.70 -12.65
N GLY A 194 22.53 8.01 -12.78
CA GLY A 194 22.42 6.55 -12.75
C GLY A 194 22.62 5.90 -11.38
N LYS A 195 22.89 6.67 -10.31
CA LYS A 195 23.05 6.12 -8.96
C LYS A 195 21.73 5.59 -8.44
N SER A 196 21.77 4.50 -7.67
CA SER A 196 20.58 3.92 -7.05
C SER A 196 20.78 3.62 -5.57
N VAL A 197 19.68 3.63 -4.81
CA VAL A 197 19.62 3.27 -3.40
C VAL A 197 18.32 2.55 -3.11
N VAL A 198 18.32 1.58 -2.19
CA VAL A 198 17.09 0.96 -1.71
C VAL A 198 16.63 1.70 -0.46
N VAL A 199 15.38 2.16 -0.46
CA VAL A 199 14.74 2.81 0.68
C VAL A 199 13.58 2.00 1.21
N THR A 200 13.29 2.17 2.49
CA THR A 200 12.09 1.62 3.14
C THR A 200 11.02 2.70 3.28
N ILE A 201 9.81 2.44 2.79
CA ILE A 201 8.69 3.37 2.96
C ILE A 201 8.22 3.38 4.42
N ASN A 202 8.38 4.48 5.14
CA ASN A 202 7.90 4.60 6.53
C ASN A 202 7.09 5.87 6.81
N ASP A 203 6.91 6.74 5.82
CA ASP A 203 6.11 7.96 5.97
C ASP A 203 5.13 8.20 4.82
N ARG A 204 4.32 9.25 4.93
CA ARG A 204 3.28 9.64 3.96
C ARG A 204 3.50 11.03 3.40
N GLY A 205 3.17 11.15 2.11
CA GLY A 205 3.52 12.29 1.28
C GLY A 205 4.36 11.80 0.10
N PRO A 206 4.93 12.70 -0.70
CA PRO A 206 4.63 14.13 -0.80
C PRO A 206 3.18 14.40 -1.19
N TYR A 207 2.57 15.43 -0.61
CA TYR A 207 1.24 15.93 -1.02
C TYR A 207 1.31 17.10 -2.01
N VAL A 208 2.51 17.40 -2.49
CA VAL A 208 2.71 18.39 -3.56
C VAL A 208 2.58 17.68 -4.90
N GLU A 209 1.84 18.31 -5.80
CA GLU A 209 1.60 17.80 -7.14
C GLU A 209 2.93 17.58 -7.90
N GLY A 210 2.97 16.54 -8.73
CA GLY A 210 4.17 16.15 -9.49
C GLY A 210 5.24 15.40 -8.70
N ARG A 211 5.29 15.47 -7.36
CA ARG A 211 6.24 14.68 -6.55
C ARG A 211 5.64 13.35 -6.12
N ILE A 212 6.37 12.25 -6.26
CA ILE A 212 5.86 10.90 -5.93
C ILE A 212 6.49 10.34 -4.66
N ILE A 213 7.76 10.61 -4.41
CA ILE A 213 8.50 10.09 -3.27
C ILE A 213 9.34 11.20 -2.61
N ASP A 214 9.32 11.26 -1.29
CA ASP A 214 10.19 12.14 -0.50
C ASP A 214 11.20 11.29 0.27
N LEU A 215 12.46 11.43 -0.08
CA LEU A 215 13.56 10.65 0.48
C LEU A 215 14.03 11.24 1.81
N SER A 216 14.63 10.41 2.66
CA SER A 216 15.46 10.91 3.75
C SER A 216 16.70 11.65 3.20
N LYS A 217 17.34 12.46 4.05
CA LYS A 217 18.59 13.15 3.72
C LYS A 217 19.71 12.14 3.40
N GLY A 218 19.76 11.02 4.11
CA GLY A 218 20.69 9.92 3.86
C GLY A 218 20.49 9.27 2.48
N ALA A 219 19.25 8.98 2.11
CA ALA A 219 18.94 8.42 0.80
C ALA A 219 19.22 9.42 -0.34
N ALA A 220 18.89 10.69 -0.15
CA ALA A 220 19.21 11.75 -1.12
C ALA A 220 20.72 11.94 -1.29
N ALA A 221 21.50 11.85 -0.21
CA ALA A 221 22.97 11.89 -0.28
C ALA A 221 23.54 10.69 -1.06
N ALA A 222 23.05 9.47 -0.78
CA ALA A 222 23.47 8.27 -1.51
C ALA A 222 23.17 8.36 -3.03
N LEU A 223 22.03 8.95 -3.39
CA LEU A 223 21.65 9.19 -4.79
C LEU A 223 22.37 10.37 -5.46
N GLY A 224 23.13 11.18 -4.70
CA GLY A 224 23.69 12.43 -5.19
C GLY A 224 22.61 13.43 -5.63
N MET A 225 21.51 13.51 -4.88
CA MET A 225 20.37 14.41 -5.10
C MET A 225 20.26 15.55 -4.07
N LYS A 226 21.13 15.54 -3.05
CA LYS A 226 21.01 16.45 -1.90
C LYS A 226 21.04 17.92 -2.31
N GLU A 227 22.02 18.31 -3.14
CA GLU A 227 22.19 19.70 -3.61
C GLU A 227 21.11 20.12 -4.61
N GLN A 228 20.59 19.19 -5.42
CA GLN A 228 19.55 19.46 -6.40
C GLN A 228 18.16 19.68 -5.75
N GLY A 229 17.93 19.11 -4.56
CA GLY A 229 16.66 19.21 -3.84
C GLY A 229 15.55 18.32 -4.41
N ILE A 230 15.34 18.40 -5.72
CA ILE A 230 14.34 17.62 -6.48
C ILE A 230 14.97 17.01 -7.74
N GLY A 231 14.40 15.92 -8.25
CA GLY A 231 14.87 15.37 -9.51
C GLY A 231 14.09 14.16 -10.01
N PRO A 232 14.24 13.83 -11.30
CA PRO A 232 13.61 12.67 -11.92
C PRO A 232 14.30 11.38 -11.45
N VAL A 233 13.49 10.42 -11.03
CA VAL A 233 13.92 9.11 -10.57
C VAL A 233 13.11 8.00 -11.22
N LYS A 234 13.72 6.81 -11.31
CA LYS A 234 13.03 5.55 -11.54
C LYS A 234 12.85 4.85 -10.19
N LEU A 235 11.62 4.45 -9.87
CA LEU A 235 11.28 3.61 -8.74
C LEU A 235 11.09 2.18 -9.20
N GLU A 236 11.68 1.25 -8.48
CA GLU A 236 11.54 -0.19 -8.64
C GLU A 236 11.08 -0.76 -7.31
N VAL A 237 9.81 -1.16 -7.22
CA VAL A 237 9.30 -1.80 -6.00
C VAL A 237 9.86 -3.22 -5.95
N MET A 238 10.68 -3.49 -4.94
CA MET A 238 11.48 -4.72 -4.83
C MET A 238 10.74 -5.87 -4.14
N GLY A 239 9.52 -5.61 -3.64
CA GLY A 239 8.70 -6.59 -2.95
C GLY A 239 7.69 -5.93 -2.02
N PRO A 240 6.72 -6.69 -1.48
CA PRO A 240 5.72 -6.17 -0.55
C PRO A 240 6.39 -5.78 0.77
N GLY A 241 6.19 -4.54 1.24
CA GLY A 241 6.90 -3.99 2.39
C GLY A 241 6.79 -4.68 3.73
N ARG A 242 7.85 -4.68 4.56
CA ARG A 242 7.78 -5.18 5.93
C ARG A 242 6.64 -4.48 6.69
N VAL A 243 5.72 -5.26 7.22
CA VAL A 243 4.74 -4.73 8.18
C VAL A 243 5.51 -4.47 9.47
N ILE A 244 5.78 -3.19 9.73
CA ILE A 244 6.11 -2.64 11.05
C ILE A 244 4.80 -2.19 11.68
#